data_AF-L7Z3J7-F1
#
_entry.id   AF-L7Z3J7-F1
#
_cell.length_a   1.000
_cell.length_b   1.000
_cell.length_c   1.000
_cell.angle_alpha   90.00
_cell.angle_beta   90.00
_cell.angle_gamma   90.00
#
_symmetry.space_group_name_H-M   'P 1'
#
loop_
_entity.id
_entity.type
_entity.pdbx_description
1 polymer ?
#
loop_
_entity_poly.entity_id
_entity_poly.type
_entity_poly.pdbx_seq_one_letter_code
_entity_poly.pdbx_strand_id
1 'polypeptide(L)' 'NIFAGPFEKFTQVTTILPLTGQQYSEKVAENCVAHWKALGIYTGAEEKAIEKFVEVFKDETFPPGASILFTHSPLGSLTV' A
#
# COMPACT_ATOMS: atom_id res chain seq x y z
N ASN A 1 7.29 -9.54 -16.91
CA ASN A 1 6.26 -9.04 -15.97
C ASN A 1 6.93 -8.03 -15.06
N ILE A 2 6.49 -6.77 -15.02
CA ILE A 2 7.12 -5.71 -14.21
C ILE A 2 6.82 -5.91 -12.72
N PHE A 3 5.58 -6.26 -12.37
CA PHE A 3 5.14 -6.42 -10.98
C PHE A 3 5.85 -7.60 -10.29
N ALA A 4 5.87 -8.77 -10.94
CA ALA A 4 6.47 -10.00 -10.40
C ALA A 4 7.95 -10.18 -10.79
N GLY A 5 8.63 -9.14 -11.29
CA GLY A 5 10.04 -9.24 -11.69
C GLY A 5 10.97 -9.47 -10.49
N PRO A 6 12.08 -10.21 -10.62
CA PRO A 6 13.03 -10.49 -9.53
C PRO A 6 14.00 -9.32 -9.30
N PHE A 7 13.46 -8.10 -9.22
CA PHE A 7 14.20 -6.87 -8.93
C PHE A 7 13.39 -5.99 -7.99
N GLU A 8 14.07 -5.06 -7.33
CA GLU A 8 13.44 -4.07 -6.46
C GLU A 8 12.66 -3.04 -7.28
N LYS A 9 11.53 -2.58 -6.75
CA LYS A 9 10.77 -1.47 -7.34
C LYS A 9 10.55 -0.41 -6.30
N PHE A 10 10.60 0.84 -6.74
CA PHE A 10 10.35 2.00 -5.91
C PHE A 10 9.18 2.80 -6.49
N THR A 11 8.24 3.18 -5.63
CA THR A 11 7.08 4.00 -6.00
C THR A 11 7.07 5.25 -5.14
N GLN A 12 6.99 6.42 -5.77
CA GLN A 12 6.79 7.69 -5.09
C GLN A 12 5.41 8.24 -5.46
N VAL A 13 4.56 8.43 -4.47
CA VAL A 13 3.23 9.03 -4.64
C VAL A 13 3.26 10.44 -4.08
N THR A 14 3.26 11.44 -4.95
CA THR A 14 3.19 12.86 -4.53
C THR A 14 1.76 13.36 -4.56
N THR A 15 1.28 13.89 -3.44
CA THR A 15 -0.09 14.40 -3.31
C THR A 15 -0.26 15.74 -4.00
N ILE A 16 -1.30 15.88 -4.83
CA ILE A 16 -1.69 17.16 -5.44
C ILE A 16 -2.69 17.90 -4.54
N LEU A 17 -3.61 17.15 -3.95
CA LEU A 17 -4.59 17.63 -2.97
C LEU A 17 -4.27 17.03 -1.59
N PRO A 18 -4.63 17.72 -0.50
CA PRO A 18 -4.42 17.19 0.84
C PRO A 18 -5.17 15.87 1.03
N LEU A 19 -4.52 14.92 1.70
CA LEU A 19 -5.07 13.59 1.96
C LEU A 19 -4.63 13.14 3.36
N THR A 20 -5.55 12.61 4.17
CA THR A 20 -5.12 11.94 5.42
C THR A 20 -4.57 10.56 5.11
N GLY A 21 -3.68 10.05 5.94
CA GLY A 21 -3.15 8.70 5.77
C GLY A 21 -4.26 7.66 5.85
N GLN A 22 -5.24 7.83 6.74
CA GLN A 22 -6.43 6.99 6.78
C GLN A 22 -7.21 6.97 5.45
N GLN A 23 -7.49 8.13 4.85
CA GLN A 23 -8.17 8.20 3.54
C GLN A 23 -7.39 7.48 2.44
N TYR A 24 -6.07 7.65 2.43
CA TYR A 24 -5.19 6.98 1.49
C TYR A 24 -5.19 5.46 1.70
N SER A 25 -4.91 5.02 2.92
CA SER A 25 -4.64 3.62 3.24
C SER A 25 -5.90 2.77 3.14
N GLU A 26 -7.05 3.28 3.56
CA GLU A 26 -8.33 2.57 3.44
C GLU A 26 -8.69 2.33 1.97
N LYS A 27 -8.44 3.32 1.09
CA LYS A 27 -8.75 3.17 -0.33
C LYS A 27 -7.83 2.16 -1.03
N VAL A 28 -6.55 2.16 -0.68
CA VAL A 28 -5.59 1.17 -1.19
C VAL A 28 -5.97 -0.23 -0.66
N ALA A 29 -6.28 -0.34 0.62
CA ALA A 29 -6.68 -1.61 1.25
C ALA A 29 -7.94 -2.20 0.62
N GLU A 30 -8.98 -1.38 0.37
CA GLU A 30 -10.23 -1.81 -0.29
C GLU A 30 -9.94 -2.48 -1.64
N ASN A 31 -9.11 -1.83 -2.47
CA ASN A 31 -8.75 -2.33 -3.80
C ASN A 31 -7.93 -3.63 -3.71
N CYS A 32 -6.97 -3.72 -2.78
CA CYS A 32 -6.17 -4.92 -2.57
C CYS A 32 -7.03 -6.11 -2.13
N VAL A 33 -7.92 -5.90 -1.14
CA VAL A 33 -8.82 -6.94 -0.62
C VAL A 33 -9.76 -7.43 -1.71
N ALA A 34 -10.35 -6.52 -2.50
CA ALA A 34 -11.23 -6.91 -3.61
C ALA A 34 -10.48 -7.76 -4.65
N HIS A 35 -9.26 -7.35 -5.02
CA HIS A 35 -8.44 -8.08 -5.99
C HIS A 35 -8.03 -9.47 -5.46
N TRP A 36 -7.55 -9.58 -4.22
CA TRP A 36 -7.14 -10.85 -3.64
C TRP A 36 -8.31 -11.80 -3.41
N LYS A 37 -9.49 -11.30 -3.04
CA LYS A 37 -10.72 -12.10 -2.96
C LYS A 37 -11.11 -12.64 -4.34
N ALA A 38 -11.04 -11.82 -5.38
CA ALA A 38 -11.33 -12.27 -6.75
C ALA A 38 -10.35 -13.33 -7.25
N LEU A 39 -9.09 -13.29 -6.80
CA LEU A 39 -8.08 -14.30 -7.09
C LEU A 39 -8.15 -15.54 -6.17
N GLY A 40 -8.96 -15.51 -5.11
CA GLY A 40 -9.06 -16.61 -4.14
C GLY A 40 -7.85 -16.76 -3.23
N ILE A 41 -7.03 -15.72 -3.07
CA ILE A 41 -5.78 -15.74 -2.28
C ILE A 41 -5.85 -14.91 -0.99
N TYR A 42 -7.02 -14.36 -0.65
CA TYR A 42 -7.21 -13.59 0.56
C TYR A 42 -7.31 -14.50 1.79
N THR A 43 -6.24 -14.61 2.56
CA THR A 43 -6.16 -15.39 3.81
C THR A 43 -5.97 -14.49 5.02
N GLY A 44 -5.86 -15.10 6.22
CA GLY A 44 -5.56 -14.35 7.44
C GLY A 44 -4.18 -13.69 7.45
N ALA A 45 -3.25 -14.10 6.59
CA ALA A 45 -1.97 -13.42 6.42
C ALA A 45 -2.15 -12.07 5.71
N GLU A 46 -2.93 -12.04 4.62
CA GLU A 46 -3.27 -10.83 3.88
C GLU A 46 -4.11 -9.87 4.74
N GLU A 47 -5.05 -10.38 5.53
CA GLU A 47 -5.83 -9.58 6.48
C GLU A 47 -4.93 -8.84 7.49
N LYS A 48 -4.04 -9.55 8.16
CA LYS A 48 -3.07 -8.94 9.10
C LYS A 48 -2.12 -7.95 8.43
N ALA A 49 -1.73 -8.22 7.18
CA ALA A 49 -0.91 -7.29 6.41
C ALA A 49 -1.65 -5.99 6.11
N ILE A 50 -2.95 -6.06 5.80
CA ILE A 50 -3.81 -4.88 5.60
C ILE A 50 -4.02 -4.11 6.89
N GLU A 51 -4.29 -4.78 8.02
CA GLU A 51 -4.41 -4.13 9.33
C GLU A 51 -3.15 -3.33 9.66
N LYS A 52 -1.97 -3.94 9.49
CA LYS A 52 -0.69 -3.27 9.71
C LYS A 52 -0.49 -2.10 8.76
N PHE A 53 -0.85 -2.26 7.49
CA PHE A 53 -0.74 -1.20 6.50
C PHE A 53 -1.60 0.01 6.90
N VAL A 54 -2.88 -0.19 7.24
CA VAL A 54 -3.77 0.91 7.66
C VAL A 54 -3.27 1.57 8.95
N GLU A 55 -2.80 0.79 9.93
CA GLU A 55 -2.31 1.33 11.21
C GLU A 55 -1.09 2.25 11.02
N VAL A 56 -0.16 1.91 10.12
CA VAL A 56 1.03 2.74 9.83
C VAL A 56 0.65 4.14 9.32
N PHE A 57 -0.47 4.27 8.62
CA PHE A 57 -0.92 5.54 8.04
C PHE A 57 -1.94 6.30 8.91
N LYS A 58 -2.37 5.74 10.04
CA LYS A 58 -3.51 6.25 10.82
C LYS A 58 -3.36 7.69 11.27
N ASP A 59 -2.18 8.05 11.76
CA ASP A 59 -1.89 9.39 12.29
C ASP A 59 -1.17 10.30 11.27
N GLU A 60 -0.98 9.83 10.04
CA GLU A 60 -0.28 10.57 8.98
C GLU A 60 -1.21 11.55 8.25
N THR A 61 -0.64 12.66 7.78
CA THR A 61 -1.35 13.63 6.93
C THR A 61 -0.44 14.12 5.82
N PHE A 62 -0.95 14.11 4.60
CA PHE A 62 -0.21 14.44 3.39
C PHE A 62 -0.73 15.74 2.78
N PRO A 63 -0.14 16.90 3.11
CA PRO A 63 -0.46 18.15 2.42
C PRO A 63 -0.03 18.10 0.94
N PRO A 64 -0.49 19.03 0.09
CA PRO A 64 -0.01 19.13 -1.29
C PRO A 64 1.53 19.17 -1.38
N GLY A 65 2.10 18.33 -2.24
CA GLY A 65 3.54 18.18 -2.43
C GLY A 65 4.21 17.16 -1.50
N ALA A 66 3.52 16.67 -0.46
CA ALA A 66 4.02 15.57 0.35
C ALA A 66 4.13 14.29 -0.48
N SER A 67 5.01 13.38 -0.07
CA SER A 67 5.21 12.11 -0.79
C SER A 67 5.12 10.91 0.14
N ILE A 68 4.47 9.85 -0.34
CA ILE A 68 4.50 8.52 0.25
C ILE A 68 5.47 7.69 -0.58
N LEU A 69 6.40 7.01 0.08
CA LEU A 69 7.46 6.25 -0.56
C LEU A 69 7.25 4.77 -0.30
N PHE A 70 7.28 3.96 -1.35
CA PHE A 70 7.17 2.51 -1.23
C PHE A 70 8.36 1.83 -1.87
N THR A 71 8.95 0.88 -1.15
CA THR A 71 9.96 -0.03 -1.70
C THR A 71 9.41 -1.46 -1.70
N HIS A 72 9.43 -2.08 -2.87
CA HIS A 72 8.98 -3.44 -3.10
C HIS A 72 10.19 -4.35 -3.33
N SER A 73 10.51 -5.16 -2.34
CA SER A 73 11.58 -6.15 -2.43
C SER A 73 11.20 -7.26 -3.43
N PRO A 74 12.18 -7.84 -4.16
CA PRO A 74 11.94 -9.03 -4.99
C PRO A 74 11.45 -10.23 -4.19
N LEU A 75 11.64 -10.25 -2.86
CA LEU A 75 11.15 -11.29 -1.96
C LEU A 75 9.73 -11.04 -1.44
N GLY A 76 9.05 -9.99 -1.90
CA GLY A 76 7.66 -9.69 -1.54
C GLY A 76 7.48 -8.85 -0.27
N SER A 77 8.56 -8.32 0.30
CA SER A 77 8.47 -7.35 1.39
C SER A 77 8.11 -5.95 0.87
N LEU A 78 7.24 -5.25 1.60
CA LEU A 78 6.88 -3.85 1.38
C LEU A 78 7.47 -3.00 2.50
N THR A 79 8.25 -1.98 2.13
CA THR A 79 8.68 -0.90 3.02
C THR A 79 7.90 0.36 2.70
N VAL A 80 7.42 1.03 3.73
CA VAL A 80 6.69 2.30 3.71
C VAL A 80 7.47 3.31 4.53
#